data_AF-A0A916M368-F1
#
_entry.id   AF-A0A916M368-F1
#
_cell.length_a   1.000
_cell.length_b   1.000
_cell.length_c   1.000
_cell.angle_alpha   90.00
_cell.angle_beta   90.00
_cell.angle_gamma   90.00
#
_symmetry.space_group_name_H-M   'P 1'
#
loop_
_entity.id
_entity.type
_entity.pdbx_description
1 polymer ?
#
loop_
_entity_poly.entity_id
_entity_poly.type
_entity_poly.pdbx_seq_one_letter_code
_entity_poly.pdbx_strand_id
1 'polypeptide(L)'
;MNQHPEAKYDPDLPDASAVMASLCCVATQYASNPSMELARLAASLAHKLTAPQYAESKLVVEVAKRLVRQWDDVLFEQTNEMSRVIPASPNLH
;
A
#
# COMPACT_ATOMS: atom_id res chain seq x y z
N MET A 1 37.42 9.50 12.74
CA MET A 1 36.93 9.02 11.43
C MET A 1 35.56 8.42 11.63
N ASN A 2 34.62 8.76 10.75
CA ASN A 2 33.16 8.74 10.94
C ASN A 2 32.58 7.37 11.33
N GLN A 3 31.86 7.31 12.45
CA GLN A 3 30.99 6.20 12.82
C GLN A 3 29.62 6.44 12.17
N HIS A 4 29.37 5.84 11.02
CA HIS A 4 28.00 5.71 10.53
C HIS A 4 27.28 4.72 11.45
N PRO A 5 26.08 5.03 11.97
CA PRO A 5 25.32 4.04 12.69
C PRO A 5 24.89 2.99 11.68
N GLU A 6 25.55 1.83 11.70
CA GLU A 6 25.07 0.63 11.05
C GLU A 6 23.65 0.40 11.55
N ALA A 7 22.68 0.71 10.70
CA ALA A 7 21.30 0.31 10.90
C ALA A 7 21.35 -1.20 11.16
N LYS A 8 20.99 -1.61 12.39
CA LYS A 8 20.99 -3.02 12.79
C LYS A 8 20.21 -3.80 11.73
N TYR A 9 20.93 -4.60 10.96
CA TYR A 9 20.35 -5.57 10.04
C TYR A 9 19.57 -6.56 10.90
N ASP A 10 18.25 -6.50 10.83
CA ASP A 10 17.35 -7.36 11.56
C ASP A 10 16.93 -8.48 10.59
N PRO A 11 17.46 -9.71 10.73
CA PRO A 11 17.29 -10.77 9.74
C PRO A 11 15.85 -11.28 9.62
N ASP A 12 14.99 -10.95 10.59
CA ASP A 12 13.55 -11.22 10.55
C ASP A 12 12.74 -10.09 9.88
N LEU A 13 13.38 -8.95 9.58
CA LEU A 13 12.76 -7.83 8.91
C LEU A 13 12.76 -8.09 7.38
N PRO A 14 11.60 -8.20 6.72
CA PRO A 14 11.55 -8.46 5.29
C PRO A 14 12.20 -7.31 4.53
N ASP A 15 13.22 -7.61 3.73
CA ASP A 15 13.91 -6.62 2.91
C ASP A 15 12.93 -5.78 2.06
N ALA A 16 13.29 -4.53 1.74
CA ALA A 16 12.49 -3.64 0.91
C ALA A 16 12.11 -4.31 -0.42
N SER A 17 13.00 -5.14 -0.97
CA SER A 17 12.75 -5.96 -2.15
C SER A 17 11.61 -6.97 -1.95
N ALA A 18 11.56 -7.63 -0.80
CA ALA A 18 10.51 -8.60 -0.46
C ALA A 18 9.16 -7.91 -0.25
N VAL A 19 9.15 -6.73 0.38
CA VAL A 19 7.93 -5.94 0.56
C VAL A 19 7.42 -5.40 -0.79
N MET A 20 8.32 -4.96 -1.68
CA MET A 20 7.96 -4.56 -3.05
C MET A 20 7.40 -5.73 -3.88
N ALA A 21 8.01 -6.92 -3.80
CA ALA A 21 7.51 -8.11 -4.48
C ALA A 21 6.12 -8.51 -3.99
N SER A 22 5.92 -8.47 -2.67
CA SER A 22 4.62 -8.71 -2.04
C SER A 22 3.58 -7.71 -2.53
N LEU A 23 3.92 -6.42 -2.57
CA LEU A 23 3.05 -5.37 -3.08
C LEU A 23 2.68 -5.58 -4.55
N CYS A 24 3.64 -5.96 -5.39
CA CYS A 24 3.41 -6.25 -6.81
C CYS A 24 2.46 -7.43 -7.01
N CYS A 25 2.59 -8.46 -6.16
CA CYS A 25 1.69 -9.62 -6.16
C CYS A 25 0.26 -9.22 -5.76
N VAL A 26 0.10 -8.46 -4.68
CA VAL A 26 -1.22 -7.95 -4.24
C VAL A 26 -1.82 -7.02 -5.30
N ALA A 27 -1.02 -6.17 -5.96
CA ALA A 27 -1.46 -5.31 -7.05
C ALA A 27 -2.00 -6.11 -8.25
N THR A 28 -1.28 -7.16 -8.64
CA THR A 28 -1.67 -8.06 -9.72
C THR A 28 -2.97 -8.81 -9.38
N GLN A 29 -3.09 -9.25 -8.13
CA GLN A 29 -4.27 -9.95 -7.64
C GLN A 29 -5.48 -9.01 -7.57
N TYR A 30 -5.27 -7.75 -7.15
CA TYR A 30 -6.29 -6.70 -7.17
C TYR A 30 -6.78 -6.40 -8.59
N ALA A 31 -5.87 -6.29 -9.56
CA ALA A 31 -6.25 -6.09 -10.97
C ALA A 31 -7.09 -7.25 -11.53
N SER A 32 -6.86 -8.47 -11.03
CA SER A 32 -7.61 -9.67 -11.43
C SER A 32 -8.94 -9.82 -10.69
N ASN A 33 -8.99 -9.42 -9.42
CA ASN A 33 -10.17 -9.48 -8.56
C ASN A 33 -10.16 -8.30 -7.58
N PRO A 34 -10.74 -7.14 -7.96
CA PRO A 34 -10.71 -5.95 -7.12
C PRO A 34 -11.44 -6.19 -5.80
N SER A 35 -10.75 -6.01 -4.68
CA SER A 35 -11.35 -6.14 -3.35
C SER A 35 -10.79 -5.12 -2.37
N MET A 36 -11.63 -4.68 -1.43
CA MET A 36 -11.24 -3.71 -0.43
C MET A 36 -10.13 -4.24 0.49
N GLU A 37 -10.15 -5.55 0.78
CA GLU A 37 -9.11 -6.21 1.56
C GLU A 37 -7.75 -6.18 0.86
N LEU A 38 -7.71 -6.43 -0.46
CA LEU A 38 -6.47 -6.36 -1.24
C LEU A 38 -5.96 -4.92 -1.35
N ALA A 39 -6.85 -3.93 -1.52
CA ALA A 39 -6.47 -2.52 -1.54
C ALA A 39 -5.90 -2.06 -0.17
N ARG A 40 -6.51 -2.47 0.94
CA ARG A 40 -5.99 -2.20 2.30
C ARG A 40 -4.65 -2.85 2.54
N LEU A 41 -4.49 -4.11 2.11
CA LEU A 41 -3.23 -4.82 2.23
C LEU A 41 -2.12 -4.13 1.43
N ALA A 42 -2.41 -3.69 0.22
CA ALA A 42 -1.46 -2.96 -0.61
C ALA A 42 -1.08 -1.60 -0.01
N ALA A 43 -2.05 -0.83 0.50
CA ALA A 43 -1.80 0.42 1.21
C ALA A 43 -0.92 0.21 2.45
N SER A 44 -1.18 -0.85 3.23
CA SER A 44 -0.38 -1.19 4.42
C SER A 44 1.07 -1.54 4.06
N LEU A 45 1.28 -2.32 3.00
CA LEU A 45 2.62 -2.68 2.51
C LEU A 45 3.37 -1.45 1.96
N ALA A 46 2.70 -0.59 1.20
CA ALA A 46 3.25 0.66 0.71
C ALA A 46 3.64 1.60 1.86
N HIS A 47 2.81 1.68 2.92
CA HIS A 47 3.12 2.48 4.10
C HIS A 47 4.32 1.91 4.86
N LYS A 48 4.42 0.59 5.02
CA LYS A 48 5.58 -0.07 5.61
C LYS A 48 6.88 0.27 4.87
N LEU A 49 6.87 0.31 3.54
CA LEU A 49 8.04 0.70 2.72
C LEU A 49 8.49 2.16 2.93
N THR A 50 7.64 3.04 3.48
CA THR A 50 8.05 4.41 3.83
C THR A 50 8.82 4.51 5.15
N ALA A 51 8.87 3.42 5.94
CA ALA A 51 9.57 3.43 7.21
C ALA A 51 11.09 3.65 7.02
N PRO A 52 11.74 4.38 7.93
CA PRO A 52 13.15 4.77 7.79
C PRO A 52 14.11 3.59 7.72
N GLN A 53 13.72 2.44 8.25
CA GLN A 53 14.46 1.17 8.15
C GLN A 53 14.51 0.57 6.73
N TYR A 54 13.57 0.93 5.85
CA TYR A 54 13.58 0.53 4.42
C TYR A 54 13.97 1.69 3.51
N ALA A 55 14.26 2.86 4.08
CA ALA A 55 14.75 4.04 3.38
C ALA A 55 16.23 3.90 2.98
N GLU A 56 16.65 2.69 2.58
CA GLU A 56 17.98 2.40 2.08
C GLU A 56 18.34 3.25 0.86
N SER A 57 17.32 3.67 0.11
CA SER A 57 17.46 4.60 -1.00
C SER A 57 16.32 5.61 -1.05
N LYS A 58 16.64 6.87 -1.35
CA LYS A 58 15.65 7.91 -1.65
C LYS A 58 14.67 7.48 -2.74
N LEU A 59 15.11 6.64 -3.68
CA LEU A 59 14.26 6.09 -4.72
C LEU A 59 13.16 5.20 -4.15
N VAL A 60 13.48 4.31 -3.20
CA VAL A 60 12.53 3.40 -2.55
C VAL A 60 11.49 4.21 -1.78
N VAL A 61 11.92 5.24 -1.05
CA VAL A 61 11.02 6.13 -0.31
C VAL A 61 10.06 6.88 -1.24
N GLU A 62 10.56 7.44 -2.34
CA GLU A 62 9.71 8.17 -3.30
C GLU A 62 8.75 7.24 -4.04
N VAL A 63 9.19 6.03 -4.40
CA VAL A 63 8.32 5.00 -4.99
C VAL A 63 7.25 4.56 -3.99
N ALA A 64 7.61 4.31 -2.74
CA ALA A 64 6.68 3.94 -1.68
C ALA A 64 5.62 5.02 -1.44
N LYS A 65 6.01 6.30 -1.36
CA LYS A 65 5.06 7.41 -1.24
C LYS A 65 4.09 7.50 -2.40
N ARG A 66 4.56 7.28 -3.64
CA ARG A 66 3.69 7.25 -4.82
C ARG A 66 2.70 6.09 -4.74
N LEU A 67 3.17 4.91 -4.33
CA LEU A 67 2.32 3.74 -4.16
C LEU A 67 1.26 3.96 -3.08
N VAL A 68 1.61 4.56 -1.94
CA VAL A 68 0.63 4.91 -0.88
C VAL A 68 -0.49 5.77 -1.46
N ARG A 69 -0.14 6.84 -2.19
CA ARG A 69 -1.14 7.72 -2.82
C ARG A 69 -2.04 6.97 -3.81
N GLN A 70 -1.45 6.12 -4.65
CA GLN A 70 -2.22 5.33 -5.62
C GLN A 70 -3.22 4.39 -4.93
N TRP A 71 -2.83 3.74 -3.84
CA TRP A 71 -3.73 2.85 -3.11
C TRP A 71 -4.78 3.59 -2.27
N ASP A 72 -4.44 4.77 -1.74
CA ASP A 72 -5.41 5.65 -1.08
C ASP A 72 -6.48 6.14 -2.06
N ASP A 73 -6.09 6.53 -3.29
CA ASP A 73 -7.04 6.93 -4.34
C ASP A 73 -7.97 5.76 -4.71
N VAL A 74 -7.43 4.55 -4.88
CA VAL A 74 -8.20 3.33 -5.16
C VAL A 74 -9.19 2.99 -4.03
N LEU A 75 -8.77 3.15 -2.76
CA LEU A 75 -9.63 2.93 -1.60
C LEU A 75 -10.75 3.98 -1.52
N PHE A 76 -10.42 5.24 -1.85
CA PHE A 76 -11.40 6.32 -1.91
C PHE A 76 -12.44 6.05 -3.00
N GLU A 77 -12.01 5.66 -4.20
CA GLU A 77 -12.91 5.28 -5.30
C GLU A 77 -13.81 4.10 -4.92
N GLN A 78 -13.27 3.01 -4.38
CA GLN A 78 -14.09 1.87 -3.94
C GLN A 78 -15.11 2.26 -2.86
N THR A 79 -14.72 3.10 -1.90
CA THR A 79 -15.63 3.56 -0.84
C THR A 79 -16.76 4.41 -1.42
N ASN A 80 -16.45 5.24 -2.42
CA ASN A 80 -17.43 6.08 -3.10
C ASN A 80 -18.36 5.26 -4.00
N GLU A 81 -17.84 4.25 -4.71
CA GLU A 81 -18.65 3.29 -5.45
C GLU A 81 -19.60 2.52 -4.54
N MET A 82 -19.12 2.00 -3.39
CA MET A 82 -19.97 1.31 -2.42
C MET A 82 -21.10 2.22 -1.90
N SER A 83 -20.85 3.53 -1.77
CA SER A 83 -21.85 4.52 -1.37
C SER A 83 -22.87 4.84 -2.47
N ARG A 84 -22.53 4.65 -3.76
CA ARG A 84 -23.46 4.81 -4.90
C ARG A 84 -24.40 3.62 -5.10
N VAL A 85 -24.08 2.44 -4.59
CA VAL A 85 -24.89 1.21 -4.79
C VAL A 85 -26.06 1.10 -3.81
N ILE A 86 -26.32 2.11 -2.97
CA ILE A 86 -27.63 2.24 -2.31
C ILE A 86 -28.55 3.05 -3.23
N PRO A 87 -29.38 2.44 -4.10
CA PRO A 87 -30.52 3.16 -4.63
C PRO A 87 -31.41 3.46 -3.43
N ALA A 88 -31.47 4.74 -3.03
CA ALA A 88 -32.55 5.24 -2.22
C ALA A 88 -33.84 4.89 -2.97
N SER A 89 -34.45 3.75 -2.63
CA SER A 89 -35.73 3.35 -3.15
C SER A 89 -36.73 4.38 -2.62
N PRO A 90 -37.35 5.21 -3.48
CA PRO A 90 -38.49 5.99 -3.05
C PRO A 90 -39.64 4.98 -3.01
N ASN A 91 -39.79 4.26 -1.89
CA ASN A 91 -41.02 3.53 -1.66
C ASN A 91 -42.13 4.57 -1.46
N LEU A 92 -42.92 4.70 -2.53
CA LEU A 92 -44.24 5.29 -2.57
C LEU A 92 -45.08 4.81 -1.36
N HIS A 93 -45.59 5.74 -0.56
CA HIS A 93 -46.90 5.60 0.06
C HIS A 93 -47.50 6.95 0.42
#